data_AF-G4TB97-F1
#
_entry.id   AF-G4TB97-F1
#
_cell.length_a   1.000
_cell.length_b   1.000
_cell.length_c   1.000
_cell.angle_alpha   90.00
_cell.angle_beta   90.00
_cell.angle_gamma   90.00
#
_symmetry.space_group_name_H-M   'P 1'
#
loop_
_entity.id
_entity.type
_entity.pdbx_description
1 polymer ?
#
loop_
_entity_poly.entity_id
_entity_poly.type
_entity_poly.pdbx_seq_one_letter_code
_entity_poly.pdbx_strand_id
1 'polypeptide(L)'
;MTATFQIPRRQRALVDSCFEESLCMFYRAPVASQIGQLNTVDNVGLGMLDRLRAPDVRPSPQHVRQLLFLALYPVGTRRKEESPSTTSNKRRGVQRTTSEMSSPTQEIVGMALDILYHFLHTNEAHDLLCAIPSYDNPLEYDGNSVVGNPLAYHASTITQVKSCWELVSPGFIGTESYEIKGRCRLVGEASWPVLEWMIHAFEKDGTAHGGPSPMLASQLPNPGFGPRLVMDGPLDIIASTFEEPLEERKVAMGTSLLRSLISLTRASPQLLSSDRLVGGTERRLGSMSATGFLTLFAGLTDFGFKLAIACAYIVTQSGGSTGHRQHTTKARKPPKPRVKGEPIEDGGRSGQTRASVYAPPTADRMMEILRLPARVEEDDNEEGQADRGPNTVDQSYKHGLAKVQALGAIDELGMIGEDEGWIKAVKSGRLEESIRAGFAVGDGSEKESMAAVQQTAATYTPMTIVWDAPTVGGDARHEETTIWAEDVTGPRPNEH
;
A
#
# COMPACT_ATOMS: atom_id res chain seq x y z
N MET A 1 33.13 10.81 -4.97
CA MET A 1 33.25 10.09 -3.69
C MET A 1 33.44 11.11 -2.58
N THR A 2 32.34 11.60 -2.00
CA THR A 2 32.38 12.42 -0.79
C THR A 2 32.74 11.51 0.38
N ALA A 3 33.85 11.80 1.06
CA ALA A 3 34.26 11.05 2.24
C ALA A 3 33.20 11.25 3.32
N THR A 4 32.44 10.20 3.62
CA THR A 4 31.40 10.23 4.64
C THR A 4 32.03 10.23 6.02
N PHE A 5 31.76 11.28 6.79
CA PHE A 5 32.31 11.44 8.12
C PHE A 5 31.56 10.51 9.08
N GLN A 6 32.12 9.33 9.35
CA GLN A 6 31.61 8.50 10.44
C GLN A 6 31.98 9.16 11.76
N ILE A 7 30.98 9.43 12.60
CA ILE A 7 31.18 9.86 13.98
C ILE A 7 32.19 8.90 14.64
N PRO A 8 33.36 9.38 15.09
CA PRO A 8 34.32 8.57 15.81
C PRO A 8 33.64 7.81 16.96
N ARG A 9 33.99 6.53 17.16
CA ARG A 9 33.35 5.67 18.20
C ARG A 9 33.20 6.35 19.57
N ARG A 10 34.16 7.20 19.96
CA ARG A 10 34.11 7.97 21.20
C ARG A 10 33.02 9.04 21.23
N GLN A 11 32.80 9.75 20.12
CA GLN A 11 31.72 10.73 20.01
C GLN A 11 30.36 10.03 19.96
N ARG A 12 30.28 8.84 19.34
CA ARG A 12 29.06 8.01 19.37
C ARG A 12 28.67 7.64 20.80
N ALA A 13 29.60 7.09 21.58
CA ALA A 13 29.35 6.75 22.98
C ALA A 13 28.94 7.96 23.84
N LEU A 14 29.45 9.16 23.52
CA LEU A 14 29.08 10.39 24.22
C LEU A 14 27.67 10.85 23.84
N VAL A 15 27.31 10.78 22.56
CA VAL A 15 25.95 11.06 22.07
C VAL A 15 24.96 10.06 22.68
N ASP A 16 25.31 8.77 22.66
CA ASP A 16 24.53 7.71 23.31
C ASP A 16 24.34 8.06 24.79
N SER A 17 25.43 8.32 25.54
CA SER A 17 25.36 8.65 26.98
C SER A 17 24.52 9.90 27.27
N CYS A 18 24.65 10.98 26.49
CA CYS A 18 23.90 12.21 26.73
C CYS A 18 22.41 12.07 26.37
N PHE A 19 22.10 11.34 25.28
CA PHE A 19 20.74 11.01 24.92
C PHE A 19 20.08 10.18 26.03
N GLU A 20 20.82 9.18 26.53
CA GLU A 20 20.39 8.28 27.59
C GLU A 20 20.20 8.95 28.94
N GLU A 21 21.16 9.78 29.38
CA GLU A 21 21.06 10.53 30.63
C GLU A 21 19.85 11.46 30.62
N SER A 22 19.62 12.15 29.51
CA SER A 22 18.51 13.09 29.40
C SER A 22 17.15 12.40 29.44
N LEU A 23 17.02 11.25 28.77
CA LEU A 23 15.80 10.45 28.83
C LEU A 23 15.63 9.80 30.20
N CYS A 24 16.70 9.29 30.81
CA CYS A 24 16.65 8.70 32.15
C CYS A 24 16.23 9.73 33.21
N MET A 25 16.71 10.98 33.09
CA MET A 25 16.28 12.10 33.93
C MET A 25 14.78 12.38 33.75
N PHE A 26 14.29 12.32 32.51
CA PHE A 26 12.87 12.49 32.23
C PHE A 26 12.01 11.40 32.90
N TYR A 27 12.43 10.13 32.81
CA TYR A 27 11.71 9.00 33.39
C TYR A 27 11.82 8.90 34.93
N ARG A 28 12.81 9.53 35.55
CA ARG A 28 12.99 9.52 37.02
C ARG A 28 12.32 10.69 37.73
N ALA A 29 11.96 11.76 37.03
CA ALA A 29 11.32 12.92 37.65
C ALA A 29 9.90 12.56 38.14
N PRO A 30 9.57 12.78 39.43
CA PRO A 30 8.23 12.52 39.94
C PRO A 30 7.20 13.40 39.22
N VAL A 31 6.07 12.79 38.83
CA VAL A 31 4.96 13.41 38.06
C VAL A 31 4.50 14.75 38.67
N ALA A 32 4.54 14.88 40.00
CA ALA A 32 4.17 16.10 40.70
C ALA A 32 5.11 17.31 40.45
N SER A 33 6.35 17.08 39.98
CA SER A 33 7.30 18.15 39.64
C SER A 33 7.29 18.53 38.15
N GLN A 34 6.66 17.72 37.29
CA GLN A 34 6.68 17.93 35.84
C GLN A 34 5.84 19.14 35.42
N ILE A 35 4.68 19.38 36.04
CA ILE A 35 3.71 20.40 35.61
C ILE A 35 4.25 21.85 35.73
N GLY A 36 5.24 22.11 36.60
CA GLY A 36 5.83 23.44 36.79
C GLY A 36 7.18 23.67 36.10
N GLN A 37 7.84 22.62 35.60
CA GLN A 37 9.19 22.69 35.04
C GLN A 37 9.29 22.28 33.56
N LEU A 38 8.17 21.92 32.92
CA LEU A 38 8.13 21.50 31.52
C LEU A 38 8.67 22.56 30.52
N ASN A 39 8.68 23.84 30.90
CA ASN A 39 9.18 24.91 30.03
C ASN A 39 10.70 25.17 30.16
N THR A 40 11.40 24.55 31.12
CA THR A 40 12.81 24.87 31.41
C THR A 40 13.71 23.68 31.73
N VAL A 41 13.19 22.47 31.94
CA VAL A 41 14.04 21.28 31.94
C VAL A 41 14.31 20.96 30.48
N ASP A 42 15.37 21.60 29.98
CA ASP A 42 15.88 21.48 28.63
C ASP A 42 15.77 20.03 28.16
N ASN A 43 15.19 19.85 26.97
CA ASN A 43 15.25 18.63 26.19
C ASN A 43 16.70 18.36 25.77
N VAL A 44 17.68 18.33 26.69
CA VAL A 44 19.12 18.34 26.38
C VAL A 44 19.49 17.15 25.49
N GLY A 45 18.92 15.98 25.74
CA GLY A 45 19.23 14.77 24.98
C GLY A 45 18.63 14.76 23.58
N LEU A 46 17.34 15.10 23.47
CA LEU A 46 16.71 15.23 22.15
C LEU A 46 17.25 16.45 21.39
N GLY A 47 17.62 17.52 22.08
CA GLY A 47 18.34 18.69 21.57
C GLY A 47 19.78 18.38 21.17
N MET A 48 20.39 17.33 21.73
CA MET A 48 21.65 16.78 21.23
C MET A 48 21.44 15.94 19.97
N LEU A 49 20.37 15.16 19.88
CA LEU A 49 19.98 14.51 18.62
C LEU A 49 19.59 15.54 17.55
N ASP A 50 19.00 16.67 17.96
CA ASP A 50 18.75 17.83 17.11
C ASP A 50 20.06 18.41 16.53
N ARG A 51 21.18 18.26 17.23
CA ARG A 51 22.51 18.61 16.67
C ARG A 51 23.04 17.56 15.69
N LEU A 52 22.56 16.31 15.74
CA LEU A 52 22.85 15.29 14.72
C LEU A 52 22.03 15.48 13.44
N ARG A 53 21.18 16.51 13.39
CA ARG A 53 20.46 16.91 12.18
C ARG A 53 21.38 17.41 11.06
N ALA A 54 22.66 17.66 11.36
CA ALA A 54 23.63 18.06 10.36
C ALA A 54 23.82 16.95 9.30
N PRO A 55 23.88 17.29 8.00
CA PRO A 55 23.90 16.32 6.90
C PRO A 55 25.19 15.48 6.81
N ASP A 56 26.24 15.89 7.53
CA ASP A 56 27.50 15.17 7.66
C ASP A 56 27.47 14.07 8.73
N VAL A 57 26.41 14.04 9.56
CA VAL A 57 26.30 13.15 10.70
C VAL A 57 25.32 12.02 10.41
N ARG A 58 25.86 10.80 10.25
CA ARG A 58 25.04 9.59 10.07
C ARG A 58 24.55 9.05 11.42
N PRO A 59 23.22 8.92 11.64
CA PRO A 59 22.72 8.32 12.87
C PRO A 59 23.09 6.84 12.93
N SER A 60 23.33 6.34 14.14
CA SER A 60 23.53 4.91 14.36
C SER A 60 22.18 4.17 14.20
N PRO A 61 22.16 2.91 13.75
CA PRO A 61 20.94 2.12 13.72
C PRO A 61 20.25 2.01 15.10
N GLN A 62 21.03 2.04 16.18
CA GLN A 62 20.50 2.04 17.54
C GLN A 62 19.72 3.32 17.86
N HIS A 63 20.22 4.49 17.46
CA HIS A 63 19.48 5.76 17.61
C HIS A 63 18.17 5.75 16.85
N VAL A 64 18.18 5.29 15.60
CA VAL A 64 16.95 5.19 14.79
C VAL A 64 15.93 4.26 15.45
N ARG A 65 16.36 3.11 15.99
CA ARG A 65 15.46 2.21 16.74
C ARG A 65 14.92 2.83 18.02
N GLN A 66 15.73 3.54 18.79
CA GLN A 66 15.27 4.22 20.00
C GLN A 66 14.23 5.30 19.67
N LEU A 67 14.46 6.08 18.60
CA LEU A 67 13.50 7.07 18.11
C LEU A 67 12.21 6.42 17.60
N LEU A 68 12.30 5.33 16.84
CA LEU A 68 11.13 4.56 16.40
C LEU A 68 10.34 4.01 17.57
N PHE A 69 11.01 3.46 18.58
CA PHE A 69 10.38 2.95 19.78
C PHE A 69 9.62 4.06 20.52
N LEU A 70 10.22 5.25 20.67
CA LEU A 70 9.55 6.41 21.25
C LEU A 70 8.35 6.86 20.39
N ALA A 71 8.51 6.91 19.07
CA ALA A 71 7.47 7.34 18.14
C ALA A 71 6.26 6.41 18.07
N LEU A 72 6.44 5.12 18.40
CA LEU A 72 5.37 4.11 18.42
C LEU A 72 4.55 4.10 19.71
N TYR A 73 4.90 4.90 20.74
CA TYR A 73 4.13 4.93 21.98
C TYR A 73 2.76 5.59 21.80
N PRO A 74 1.69 5.01 22.37
CA PRO A 74 0.36 5.63 22.34
C PRO A 74 0.33 6.92 23.16
N VAL A 75 -0.06 8.01 22.51
CA VAL A 75 -0.30 9.30 23.15
C VAL A 75 -1.73 9.37 23.67
N GLY A 76 -1.90 9.67 24.96
CA GLY A 76 -3.20 10.10 25.49
C GLY A 76 -4.17 9.00 25.92
N THR A 77 -3.80 7.71 25.93
CA THR A 77 -4.54 6.75 26.76
C THR A 77 -4.17 7.04 28.21
N ARG A 78 -4.91 7.95 28.86
CA ARG A 78 -4.94 8.01 30.32
C ARG A 78 -5.32 6.61 30.75
N ARG A 79 -4.32 5.81 31.14
CA ARG A 79 -4.51 4.51 31.74
C ARG A 79 -5.52 4.76 32.84
N LYS A 80 -6.76 4.35 32.61
CA LYS A 80 -7.85 4.56 33.55
C LYS A 80 -7.33 3.91 34.81
N GLU A 81 -6.93 4.71 35.80
CA GLU A 81 -6.29 4.21 37.01
C GLU A 81 -7.21 3.13 37.52
N GLU A 82 -6.81 1.87 37.34
CA GLU A 82 -7.60 0.75 37.76
C GLU A 82 -7.62 0.88 39.27
N SER A 83 -8.77 1.36 39.76
CA SER A 83 -9.02 1.55 41.18
C SER A 83 -8.53 0.31 41.90
N PRO A 84 -7.64 0.45 42.90
CA PRO A 84 -6.85 -0.64 43.44
C PRO A 84 -7.74 -1.81 43.83
N SER A 85 -7.82 -2.83 42.97
CA SER A 85 -8.66 -3.99 43.22
C SER A 85 -8.02 -4.78 44.34
N THR A 86 -8.70 -4.82 45.47
CA THR A 86 -8.28 -5.46 46.71
C THR A 86 -8.03 -6.96 46.51
N THR A 87 -6.84 -7.38 46.97
CA THR A 87 -6.53 -8.71 47.53
C THR A 87 -6.70 -9.94 46.63
N SER A 88 -5.59 -10.35 46.00
CA SER A 88 -5.36 -11.74 45.58
C SER A 88 -3.92 -12.14 45.89
N ASN A 89 -3.76 -13.23 46.66
CA ASN A 89 -2.54 -13.64 47.35
C ASN A 89 -1.43 -14.14 46.40
N LYS A 90 -0.24 -13.55 46.54
CA LYS A 90 0.99 -13.80 45.77
C LYS A 90 1.64 -15.15 46.10
N ARG A 91 1.97 -15.94 45.06
CA ARG A 91 3.09 -16.89 45.11
C ARG A 91 4.40 -16.11 44.87
N ARG A 92 5.34 -16.22 45.81
CA ARG A 92 6.68 -15.60 45.77
C ARG A 92 7.54 -16.29 44.69
N GLY A 93 7.66 -15.68 43.52
CA GLY A 93 8.75 -15.89 42.59
C GLY A 93 9.55 -14.60 42.48
N VAL A 94 10.88 -14.66 42.57
CA VAL A 94 11.79 -13.52 42.40
C VAL A 94 11.76 -13.08 40.94
N GLN A 95 10.73 -12.30 40.56
CA GLN A 95 10.69 -11.59 39.30
C GLN A 95 11.61 -10.38 39.45
N ARG A 96 12.71 -10.36 38.69
CA ARG A 96 13.54 -9.16 38.52
C ARG A 96 12.61 -8.05 38.07
N THR A 97 12.44 -7.04 38.93
CA THR A 97 11.71 -5.81 38.62
C THR A 97 12.52 -5.06 37.56
N THR A 98 12.32 -5.42 36.29
CA THR A 98 12.64 -4.53 35.18
C THR A 98 11.90 -3.24 35.47
N SER A 99 12.65 -2.17 35.79
CA SER A 99 12.08 -0.86 36.08
C SER A 99 11.07 -0.53 34.99
N GLU A 100 9.79 -0.44 35.35
CA GLU A 100 8.75 -0.06 34.40
C GLU A 100 9.08 1.34 33.87
N MET A 101 9.41 1.44 32.59
CA MET A 101 9.63 2.71 31.92
C MET A 101 8.30 3.47 31.90
N SER A 102 8.28 4.69 32.44
CA SER A 102 7.08 5.53 32.37
C SER A 102 6.73 5.82 30.92
N SER A 103 5.44 5.96 30.60
CA SER A 103 5.03 6.30 29.24
C SER A 103 5.60 7.68 28.84
N PRO A 104 6.21 7.82 27.64
CA PRO A 104 6.68 9.12 27.16
C PRO A 104 5.53 10.11 27.00
N THR A 105 5.82 11.41 27.16
CA THR A 105 4.85 12.47 26.91
C THR A 105 4.61 12.63 25.40
N GLN A 106 3.47 13.24 25.05
CA GLN A 106 3.15 13.53 23.65
C GLN A 106 4.21 14.42 22.96
N GLU A 107 4.83 15.34 23.71
CA GLU A 107 5.92 16.18 23.21
C GLU A 107 7.14 15.37 22.81
N ILE A 108 7.52 14.35 23.60
CA ILE A 108 8.65 13.46 23.27
C ILE A 108 8.34 12.62 22.03
N VAL A 109 7.12 12.07 21.94
CA VAL A 109 6.68 11.31 20.77
C VAL A 109 6.75 12.18 19.51
N GLY A 110 6.23 13.41 19.58
CA GLY A 110 6.31 14.38 18.47
C GLY A 110 7.74 14.72 18.10
N MET A 111 8.61 14.99 19.08
CA MET A 111 10.01 15.31 18.83
C MET A 111 10.78 14.14 18.22
N ALA A 112 10.51 12.90 18.64
CA ALA A 112 11.10 11.71 18.06
C ALA A 112 10.73 11.57 16.58
N LEU A 113 9.46 11.81 16.23
CA LEU A 113 8.99 11.83 14.83
C LEU A 113 9.67 12.94 14.02
N ASP A 114 9.77 14.15 14.56
CA ASP A 114 10.43 15.27 13.88
C ASP A 114 11.91 14.96 13.59
N ILE A 115 12.62 14.33 14.53
CA ILE A 115 14.00 13.91 14.33
C ILE A 115 14.10 12.80 13.28
N LEU A 116 13.19 11.81 13.29
CA LEU A 116 13.15 10.75 12.27
C LEU A 116 12.94 11.32 10.87
N TYR A 117 11.99 12.23 10.70
CA TYR A 117 11.76 12.92 9.44
C TYR A 117 12.96 13.77 9.04
N HIS A 118 13.59 14.47 9.97
CA HIS A 118 14.79 15.23 9.67
C HIS A 118 15.93 14.33 9.18
N PHE A 119 16.18 13.21 9.86
CA PHE A 119 17.16 12.22 9.40
C PHE A 119 16.83 11.72 8.01
N LEU A 120 15.55 11.47 7.72
CA LEU A 120 15.12 11.07 6.39
C LEU A 120 15.41 12.13 5.33
N HIS A 121 15.40 13.42 5.65
CA HIS A 121 15.77 14.47 4.69
C HIS A 121 17.29 14.55 4.50
N THR A 122 18.08 14.45 5.56
CA THR A 122 19.53 14.73 5.53
C THR A 122 20.42 13.52 5.27
N ASN A 123 19.92 12.30 5.45
CA ASN A 123 20.70 11.06 5.31
C ASN A 123 20.19 10.18 4.17
N GLU A 124 20.99 9.21 3.77
CA GLU A 124 20.57 8.18 2.82
C GLU A 124 19.49 7.29 3.46
N ALA A 125 18.42 7.01 2.71
CA ALA A 125 17.31 6.19 3.21
C ALA A 125 17.78 4.78 3.59
N HIS A 126 18.73 4.22 2.83
CA HIS A 126 19.35 2.93 3.12
C HIS A 126 19.91 2.86 4.55
N ASP A 127 20.64 3.90 5.00
CA ASP A 127 21.27 3.92 6.32
C ASP A 127 20.22 3.89 7.45
N LEU A 128 19.06 4.51 7.22
CA LEU A 128 17.95 4.55 8.18
C LEU A 128 17.14 3.24 8.17
N LEU A 129 16.85 2.71 6.98
CA LEU A 129 16.08 1.47 6.81
C LEU A 129 16.85 0.25 7.32
N CYS A 130 18.19 0.26 7.32
CA CYS A 130 19.02 -0.74 7.98
C CYS A 130 18.80 -0.84 9.50
N ALA A 131 18.17 0.16 10.12
CA ALA A 131 17.81 0.11 11.53
C ALA A 131 16.56 -0.73 11.82
N ILE A 132 15.75 -0.97 10.79
CA ILE A 132 14.47 -1.69 10.86
C ILE A 132 14.73 -3.17 10.56
N PRO A 133 14.02 -4.11 11.21
CA PRO A 133 14.14 -5.53 10.92
C PRO A 133 13.77 -5.84 9.47
N SER A 134 14.41 -6.85 8.89
CA SER A 134 14.08 -7.36 7.55
C SER A 134 14.18 -8.89 7.55
N TYR A 135 13.51 -9.56 6.61
CA TYR A 135 13.55 -11.02 6.52
C TYR A 135 14.93 -11.54 6.13
N ASP A 136 15.64 -10.81 5.26
CA ASP A 136 16.95 -11.23 4.74
C ASP A 136 18.11 -10.92 5.70
N ASN A 137 17.93 -9.94 6.59
CA ASN A 137 18.94 -9.50 7.54
C ASN A 137 18.31 -9.36 8.93
N PRO A 138 18.13 -10.47 9.67
CA PRO A 138 17.72 -10.40 11.06
C PRO A 138 18.80 -9.63 11.83
N LEU A 139 18.37 -8.59 12.56
CA LEU A 139 19.30 -7.75 13.30
C LEU A 139 19.98 -8.58 14.38
N GLU A 140 21.30 -8.70 14.31
CA GLU A 140 22.07 -9.38 15.35
C GLU A 140 21.93 -8.62 16.68
N TYR A 141 21.53 -9.33 17.72
CA TYR A 141 21.48 -8.78 19.06
C TYR A 141 22.91 -8.63 19.59
N ASP A 142 23.41 -7.39 19.62
CA ASP A 142 24.67 -7.08 20.27
C ASP A 142 24.49 -7.17 21.80
N GLY A 143 24.74 -8.36 22.34
CA GLY A 143 24.58 -8.67 23.76
C GLY A 143 25.41 -7.81 24.71
N ASN A 144 26.34 -7.01 24.19
CA ASN A 144 27.17 -6.10 24.98
C ASN A 144 26.57 -4.69 25.14
N SER A 145 25.52 -4.32 24.39
CA SER A 145 25.03 -2.93 24.29
C SER A 145 24.12 -2.48 25.45
N VAL A 146 23.57 -3.38 26.26
CA VAL A 146 22.28 -3.09 26.95
C VAL A 146 22.34 -3.12 28.49
N VAL A 147 23.52 -3.31 29.11
CA VAL A 147 23.59 -3.38 30.58
C VAL A 147 23.52 -1.98 31.20
N GLY A 148 22.30 -1.45 31.37
CA GLY A 148 22.03 -0.24 32.17
C GLY A 148 21.00 0.73 31.62
N ASN A 149 20.67 0.67 30.33
CA ASN A 149 19.74 1.62 29.70
C ASN A 149 18.36 0.99 29.45
N PRO A 150 17.29 1.44 30.16
CA PRO A 150 15.93 0.98 29.93
C PRO A 150 15.43 1.23 28.50
N LEU A 151 15.73 2.39 27.89
CA LEU A 151 15.23 2.69 26.55
C LEU A 151 15.92 1.82 25.49
N ALA A 152 17.24 1.64 25.53
CA ALA A 152 17.92 0.73 24.62
C ALA A 152 17.40 -0.71 24.79
N TYR A 153 17.16 -1.13 26.03
CA TYR A 153 16.56 -2.43 26.33
C TYR A 153 15.18 -2.57 25.69
N HIS A 154 14.31 -1.58 25.84
CA HIS A 154 12.99 -1.63 25.25
C HIS A 154 13.02 -1.48 23.72
N ALA A 155 13.84 -0.60 23.16
CA ALA A 155 14.02 -0.47 21.72
C ALA A 155 14.62 -1.74 21.08
N SER A 156 15.27 -2.62 21.86
CA SER A 156 15.71 -3.93 21.38
C SER A 156 14.56 -4.87 21.04
N THR A 157 13.32 -4.61 21.48
CA THR A 157 12.15 -5.39 21.03
C THR A 157 11.92 -5.24 19.53
N ILE A 158 12.30 -4.09 18.94
CA ILE A 158 12.28 -3.91 17.49
C ILE A 158 13.13 -4.98 16.82
N THR A 159 14.30 -5.36 17.35
CA THR A 159 15.14 -6.38 16.70
C THR A 159 14.56 -7.78 16.78
N GLN A 160 13.49 -8.00 17.55
CA GLN A 160 12.85 -9.30 17.74
C GLN A 160 11.70 -9.55 16.76
N VAL A 161 11.18 -8.51 16.08
CA VAL A 161 10.11 -8.69 15.09
C VAL A 161 10.69 -9.14 13.75
N LYS A 162 9.88 -9.87 12.98
CA LYS A 162 10.37 -10.46 11.71
C LYS A 162 10.34 -9.48 10.55
N SER A 163 9.45 -8.49 10.62
CA SER A 163 9.26 -7.50 9.56
C SER A 163 8.88 -6.15 10.14
N CYS A 164 9.10 -5.11 9.35
CA CYS A 164 8.67 -3.77 9.70
C CYS A 164 7.13 -3.63 9.85
N TRP A 165 6.35 -4.51 9.23
CA TRP A 165 4.89 -4.50 9.31
C TRP A 165 4.38 -4.91 10.71
N GLU A 166 5.14 -5.73 11.43
CA GLU A 166 4.82 -6.09 12.82
C GLU A 166 5.02 -4.89 13.77
N LEU A 167 5.91 -3.95 13.44
CA LEU A 167 6.13 -2.74 14.24
C LEU A 167 4.91 -1.82 14.28
N VAL A 168 4.19 -1.75 13.16
CA VAL A 168 3.01 -0.88 13.05
C VAL A 168 1.74 -1.56 13.53
N SER A 169 1.79 -2.86 13.85
CA SER A 169 0.63 -3.62 14.30
C SER A 169 0.11 -3.14 15.67
N PRO A 170 -1.21 -3.27 15.94
CA PRO A 170 -1.73 -2.93 17.26
C PRO A 170 -1.11 -3.79 18.36
N GLY A 171 -0.77 -3.16 19.48
CA GLY A 171 -0.20 -3.86 20.64
C GLY A 171 1.31 -4.12 20.53
N PHE A 172 2.01 -3.64 19.49
CA PHE A 172 3.47 -3.71 19.45
C PHE A 172 4.09 -2.99 20.68
N ILE A 173 3.61 -1.79 21.00
CA ILE A 173 3.92 -1.08 22.25
C ILE A 173 2.67 -1.05 23.14
N GLY A 174 2.68 -1.87 24.19
CA GLY A 174 1.66 -1.86 25.25
C GLY A 174 0.84 -3.15 25.36
N THR A 175 0.23 -3.36 26.53
CA THR A 175 -0.57 -4.54 26.86
C THR A 175 -2.03 -4.45 26.42
N GLU A 176 -2.40 -3.41 25.67
CA GLU A 176 -3.76 -3.31 25.15
C GLU A 176 -3.92 -4.31 24.02
N SER A 177 -4.27 -5.53 24.41
CA SER A 177 -4.80 -6.56 23.52
C SER A 177 -6.14 -6.06 23.02
N TYR A 178 -6.11 -5.26 21.95
CA TYR A 178 -7.30 -4.77 21.26
C TYR A 178 -7.94 -5.93 20.48
N GLU A 179 -8.52 -6.89 21.20
CA GLU A 179 -9.60 -7.71 20.65
C GLU A 179 -10.85 -6.82 20.53
N ILE A 180 -10.83 -5.90 19.57
CA ILE A 180 -12.03 -5.20 19.15
C ILE A 180 -12.90 -6.26 18.46
N LYS A 181 -13.98 -6.67 19.12
CA LYS A 181 -14.96 -7.67 18.67
C LYS A 181 -15.19 -7.56 17.14
N GLY A 182 -14.56 -8.47 16.38
CA GLY A 182 -14.85 -8.71 14.97
C GLY A 182 -13.95 -8.04 13.94
N ARG A 183 -13.03 -7.14 14.30
CA ARG A 183 -12.04 -6.59 13.35
C ARG A 183 -10.67 -6.43 14.00
N CYS A 184 -9.71 -7.29 13.63
CA CYS A 184 -8.32 -7.07 13.97
C CYS A 184 -7.83 -5.85 13.20
N ARG A 185 -7.61 -4.73 13.89
CA ARG A 185 -6.91 -3.59 13.29
C ARG A 185 -5.53 -4.06 12.84
N LEU A 186 -5.09 -3.60 11.68
CA LEU A 186 -3.80 -3.98 11.11
C LEU A 186 -2.71 -2.98 11.45
N VAL A 187 -3.08 -1.73 11.69
CA VAL A 187 -2.21 -0.63 12.10
C VAL A 187 -2.71 -0.07 13.43
N GLY A 188 -1.81 0.06 14.40
CA GLY A 188 -2.09 0.72 15.67
C GLY A 188 -2.33 2.22 15.49
N GLU A 189 -3.21 2.82 16.29
CA GLU A 189 -3.57 4.24 16.15
C GLU A 189 -2.34 5.16 16.27
N ALA A 190 -1.42 4.82 17.16
CA ALA A 190 -0.16 5.55 17.37
C ALA A 190 0.89 5.28 16.28
N SER A 191 0.69 4.24 15.47
CA SER A 191 1.67 3.75 14.50
C SER A 191 1.55 4.42 13.13
N TRP A 192 0.47 5.16 12.86
CA TRP A 192 0.25 5.83 11.57
C TRP A 192 1.37 6.79 11.18
N PRO A 193 1.88 7.67 12.06
CA PRO A 193 3.00 8.56 11.70
C PRO A 193 4.30 7.80 11.38
N VAL A 194 4.52 6.65 12.03
CA VAL A 194 5.69 5.81 11.79
C VAL A 194 5.57 5.07 10.45
N LEU A 195 4.37 4.58 10.12
CA LEU A 195 4.08 4.01 8.80
C LEU A 195 4.34 5.01 7.68
N GLU A 196 3.88 6.25 7.84
CA GLU A 196 4.13 7.34 6.89
C GLU A 196 5.64 7.57 6.68
N TRP A 197 6.39 7.67 7.78
CA TRP A 197 7.83 7.84 7.73
C TRP A 197 8.52 6.67 7.01
N MET A 198 8.09 5.43 7.25
CA MET A 198 8.60 4.25 6.56
C MET A 198 8.31 4.29 5.05
N ILE A 199 7.11 4.69 4.65
CA ILE A 199 6.73 4.80 3.23
C ILE A 199 7.60 5.85 2.53
N HIS A 200 7.77 7.04 3.13
CA HIS A 200 8.67 8.06 2.59
C HIS A 200 10.12 7.57 2.52
N ALA A 201 10.57 6.79 3.51
CA ALA A 201 11.90 6.18 3.49
C ALA A 201 12.06 5.19 2.32
N PHE A 202 11.07 4.34 2.06
CA PHE A 202 11.10 3.45 0.89
C PHE A 202 11.08 4.21 -0.43
N GLU A 203 10.23 5.24 -0.57
CA GLU A 203 10.18 6.05 -1.79
C GLU A 203 11.51 6.78 -2.04
N LYS A 204 12.14 7.32 -0.99
CA LYS A 204 13.47 7.93 -1.08
C LYS A 204 14.54 6.90 -1.47
N ASP A 205 14.51 5.71 -0.89
CA ASP A 205 15.41 4.61 -1.23
C ASP A 205 15.26 4.18 -2.69
N GLY A 206 14.04 4.05 -3.20
CA GLY A 206 13.79 3.75 -4.61
C GLY A 206 14.33 4.84 -5.55
N THR A 207 14.11 6.11 -5.21
CA THR A 207 14.61 7.26 -5.97
C THR A 207 16.15 7.25 -6.05
N ALA A 208 16.84 6.96 -4.95
CA ALA A 208 18.30 6.86 -4.90
C ALA A 208 18.85 5.73 -5.77
N HIS A 209 18.08 4.65 -5.95
CA HIS A 209 18.46 3.51 -6.80
C HIS A 209 17.95 3.61 -8.25
N GLY A 210 17.26 4.70 -8.62
CA GLY A 210 16.68 4.87 -9.95
C GLY A 210 15.59 3.85 -10.29
N GLY A 211 14.89 3.33 -9.29
CA GLY A 211 13.95 2.22 -9.47
C GLY A 211 13.12 1.95 -8.21
N PRO A 212 12.62 0.72 -8.00
CA PRO A 212 11.96 0.38 -6.76
C PRO A 212 12.97 0.23 -5.62
N SER A 213 12.49 0.46 -4.41
CA SER A 213 13.30 0.31 -3.19
C SER A 213 13.75 -1.15 -3.00
N PRO A 214 15.06 -1.45 -3.02
CA PRO A 214 15.56 -2.75 -2.59
C PRO A 214 15.25 -3.03 -1.12
N MET A 215 15.19 -1.98 -0.29
CA MET A 215 14.84 -2.13 1.13
C MET A 215 13.37 -2.54 1.30
N LEU A 216 12.44 -2.05 0.49
CA LEU A 216 11.04 -2.53 0.51
C LEU A 216 10.95 -4.01 0.12
N ALA A 217 11.78 -4.46 -0.83
CA ALA A 217 11.79 -5.86 -1.25
C ALA A 217 12.20 -6.82 -0.12
N SER A 218 13.19 -6.44 0.71
CA SER A 218 13.65 -7.25 1.84
C SER A 218 12.66 -7.27 3.02
N GLN A 219 11.65 -6.39 3.01
CA GLN A 219 10.55 -6.38 3.99
C GLN A 219 9.41 -7.33 3.63
N LEU A 220 9.46 -7.99 2.47
CA LEU A 220 8.45 -8.94 2.07
C LEU A 220 8.88 -10.36 2.45
N PRO A 221 8.00 -11.17 3.07
CA PRO A 221 8.35 -12.53 3.45
C PRO A 221 8.77 -13.35 2.23
N ASN A 222 9.97 -13.94 2.30
CA ASN A 222 10.42 -14.96 1.37
C ASN A 222 9.94 -16.33 1.87
N PRO A 223 8.97 -16.99 1.20
CA PRO A 223 8.58 -18.33 1.58
C PRO A 223 9.74 -19.23 1.17
N GLY A 224 10.65 -19.57 2.10
CA GLY A 224 11.99 -20.16 1.86
C GLY A 224 12.13 -21.38 0.93
N PHE A 225 11.05 -21.84 0.30
CA PHE A 225 11.00 -22.84 -0.77
C PHE A 225 10.60 -22.28 -2.15
N GLY A 226 10.50 -20.96 -2.35
CA GLY A 226 10.15 -20.39 -3.65
C GLY A 226 10.58 -18.94 -3.85
N PRO A 227 10.75 -18.49 -5.11
CA PRO A 227 11.26 -17.16 -5.42
C PRO A 227 10.25 -16.03 -5.19
N ARG A 228 9.01 -16.35 -4.79
CA ARG A 228 7.90 -15.40 -4.83
C ARG A 228 7.58 -14.84 -3.46
N LEU A 229 7.77 -13.54 -3.31
CA LEU A 229 7.47 -12.79 -2.11
C LEU A 229 5.96 -12.82 -1.78
N VAL A 230 5.64 -12.81 -0.48
CA VAL A 230 4.26 -12.71 0.03
C VAL A 230 3.91 -11.24 0.26
N MET A 231 2.72 -10.80 -0.19
CA MET A 231 2.30 -9.39 -0.13
C MET A 231 1.13 -9.14 0.82
N ASP A 232 0.65 -10.16 1.54
CA ASP A 232 -0.60 -10.04 2.29
C ASP A 232 -0.55 -8.95 3.35
N GLY A 233 0.51 -8.88 4.17
CA GLY A 233 0.67 -7.83 5.19
C GLY A 233 0.59 -6.40 4.63
N PRO A 234 1.43 -6.01 3.65
CA PRO A 234 1.35 -4.69 3.02
C PRO A 234 -0.01 -4.41 2.37
N LEU A 235 -0.62 -5.40 1.72
CA LEU A 235 -1.92 -5.22 1.06
C LEU A 235 -3.05 -5.07 2.08
N ASP A 236 -3.00 -5.77 3.20
CA ASP A 236 -3.90 -5.62 4.33
C ASP A 236 -3.78 -4.19 4.90
N ILE A 237 -2.55 -3.69 5.09
CA ILE A 237 -2.31 -2.30 5.51
C ILE A 237 -2.89 -1.31 4.51
N ILE A 238 -2.65 -1.49 3.20
CA ILE A 238 -3.26 -0.66 2.14
C ILE A 238 -4.78 -0.72 2.24
N ALA A 239 -5.40 -1.89 2.46
CA ALA A 239 -6.84 -1.98 2.60
C ALA A 239 -7.37 -1.13 3.76
N SER A 240 -6.67 -1.18 4.90
CA SER A 240 -7.04 -0.43 6.10
C SER A 240 -6.97 1.10 5.92
N THR A 241 -6.19 1.61 4.95
CA THR A 241 -6.11 3.05 4.71
C THR A 241 -7.33 3.63 3.98
N PHE A 242 -8.18 2.77 3.41
CA PHE A 242 -9.43 3.16 2.72
C PHE A 242 -10.67 2.74 3.51
N GLU A 243 -10.54 2.39 4.79
CA GLU A 243 -11.68 2.19 5.68
C GLU A 243 -12.34 3.54 6.03
N GLU A 244 -13.66 3.53 6.20
CA GLU A 244 -14.41 4.74 6.54
C GLU A 244 -14.33 5.08 8.04
N PRO A 245 -14.23 6.38 8.41
CA PRO A 245 -14.20 7.54 7.52
C PRO A 245 -12.86 7.69 6.78
N LEU A 246 -12.93 8.07 5.50
CA LEU A 246 -11.74 8.26 4.66
C LEU A 246 -10.92 9.45 5.15
N GLU A 247 -9.77 9.16 5.75
CA GLU A 247 -8.80 10.16 6.14
C GLU A 247 -7.80 10.37 4.99
N GLU A 248 -7.73 11.60 4.46
CA GLU A 248 -6.90 11.94 3.29
C GLU A 248 -5.44 11.51 3.45
N ARG A 249 -4.87 11.72 4.64
CA ARG A 249 -3.50 11.30 4.97
C ARG A 249 -3.32 9.78 4.85
N LYS A 250 -4.26 8.99 5.38
CA LYS A 250 -4.21 7.52 5.29
C LYS A 250 -4.33 7.07 3.84
N VAL A 251 -5.29 7.62 3.10
CA VAL A 251 -5.48 7.37 1.67
C VAL A 251 -4.20 7.65 0.87
N ALA A 252 -3.53 8.77 1.13
CA ALA A 252 -2.27 9.11 0.48
C ALA A 252 -1.18 8.07 0.76
N MET A 253 -1.02 7.66 2.02
CA MET A 253 -0.09 6.59 2.41
C MET A 253 -0.38 5.26 1.71
N GLY A 254 -1.63 4.80 1.72
CA GLY A 254 -2.02 3.54 1.07
C GLY A 254 -1.75 3.56 -0.43
N THR A 255 -2.09 4.67 -1.10
CA THR A 255 -1.80 4.89 -2.52
C THR A 255 -0.30 4.85 -2.80
N SER A 256 0.51 5.52 -1.99
CA SER A 256 1.98 5.56 -2.13
C SER A 256 2.63 4.19 -1.90
N LEU A 257 2.18 3.44 -0.89
CA LEU A 257 2.64 2.08 -0.65
C LEU A 257 2.28 1.14 -1.82
N LEU A 258 1.05 1.22 -2.33
CA LEU A 258 0.63 0.43 -3.49
C LEU A 258 1.44 0.78 -4.75
N ARG A 259 1.71 2.07 -4.99
CA ARG A 259 2.57 2.53 -6.09
C ARG A 259 3.98 1.95 -5.99
N SER A 260 4.53 1.88 -4.78
CA SER A 260 5.84 1.27 -4.53
C SER A 260 5.84 -0.23 -4.82
N LEU A 261 4.78 -0.96 -4.45
CA LEU A 261 4.62 -2.39 -4.79
C LEU A 261 4.47 -2.65 -6.29
N ILE A 262 3.74 -1.78 -7.00
CA ILE A 262 3.60 -1.84 -8.46
C ILE A 262 4.97 -1.63 -9.14
N SER A 263 5.71 -0.60 -8.73
CA SER A 263 7.06 -0.33 -9.20
C SER A 263 8.00 -1.52 -8.98
N LEU A 264 7.94 -2.13 -7.79
CA LEU A 264 8.74 -3.30 -7.45
C LEU A 264 8.38 -4.54 -8.30
N THR A 265 7.09 -4.75 -8.57
CA THR A 265 6.61 -5.84 -9.44
C THR A 265 7.06 -5.67 -10.89
N ARG A 266 7.11 -4.42 -11.38
CA ARG A 266 7.60 -4.10 -12.73
C ARG A 266 9.10 -4.35 -12.89
N ALA A 267 9.91 -3.93 -11.91
CA ALA A 267 11.37 -4.11 -12.00
C ALA A 267 11.81 -5.55 -11.74
N SER A 268 11.07 -6.27 -10.89
CA SER A 268 11.43 -7.60 -10.41
C SER A 268 10.29 -8.62 -10.58
N PRO A 269 9.81 -8.89 -11.82
CA PRO A 269 8.70 -9.81 -12.07
C PRO A 269 8.99 -11.27 -11.63
N GLN A 270 10.26 -11.63 -11.48
CA GLN A 270 10.71 -12.91 -10.94
C GLN A 270 10.49 -13.04 -9.43
N LEU A 271 10.56 -11.92 -8.69
CA LEU A 271 10.36 -11.87 -7.24
C LEU A 271 8.89 -11.68 -6.89
N LEU A 272 8.19 -10.88 -7.68
CA LEU A 272 6.79 -10.49 -7.45
C LEU A 272 5.98 -10.72 -8.72
N SER A 273 4.98 -11.58 -8.60
CA SER A 273 4.06 -11.88 -9.70
C SER A 273 2.97 -10.82 -9.75
N SER A 274 2.79 -10.21 -10.93
CA SER A 274 1.70 -9.26 -11.20
C SER A 274 0.34 -9.84 -10.86
N ASP A 275 0.06 -11.09 -11.26
CA ASP A 275 -1.18 -11.80 -10.94
C ASP A 275 -1.46 -11.86 -9.43
N ARG A 276 -0.40 -12.03 -8.62
CA ARG A 276 -0.54 -12.05 -7.15
C ARG A 276 -0.85 -10.67 -6.60
N LEU A 277 -0.23 -9.62 -7.14
CA LEU A 277 -0.51 -8.25 -6.70
C LEU A 277 -1.93 -7.85 -7.10
N VAL A 278 -2.33 -8.12 -8.35
CA VAL A 278 -3.68 -7.85 -8.87
C VAL A 278 -4.72 -8.62 -8.08
N GLY A 279 -4.60 -9.95 -7.99
CA GLY A 279 -5.56 -10.78 -7.25
C GLY A 279 -5.54 -10.52 -5.73
N GLY A 280 -4.40 -10.14 -5.17
CA GLY A 280 -4.29 -9.74 -3.76
C GLY A 280 -4.99 -8.41 -3.48
N THR A 281 -4.86 -7.44 -4.39
CA THR A 281 -5.52 -6.13 -4.30
C THR A 281 -7.02 -6.28 -4.50
N GLU A 282 -7.43 -6.98 -5.57
CA GLU A 282 -8.82 -7.23 -5.93
C GLU A 282 -9.62 -7.85 -4.78
N ARG A 283 -9.08 -8.89 -4.11
CA ARG A 283 -9.74 -9.50 -2.95
C ARG A 283 -10.08 -8.51 -1.85
N ARG A 284 -9.24 -7.50 -1.65
CA ARG A 284 -9.41 -6.46 -0.62
C ARG A 284 -10.31 -5.32 -1.09
N LEU A 285 -10.36 -5.05 -2.40
CA LEU A 285 -11.34 -4.14 -2.98
C LEU A 285 -12.78 -4.60 -2.75
N GLY A 286 -13.01 -5.92 -2.72
CA GLY A 286 -14.33 -6.48 -2.38
C GLY A 286 -14.85 -6.00 -1.02
N SER A 287 -13.97 -5.82 -0.04
CA SER A 287 -14.31 -5.35 1.31
C SER A 287 -14.28 -3.83 1.51
N MET A 288 -13.71 -3.05 0.58
CA MET A 288 -13.67 -1.58 0.67
C MET A 288 -15.05 -0.97 0.42
N SER A 289 -15.32 0.26 0.85
CA SER A 289 -16.52 0.99 0.39
C SER A 289 -16.39 1.44 -1.07
N ALA A 290 -17.51 1.79 -1.73
CA ALA A 290 -17.46 2.37 -3.08
C ALA A 290 -16.61 3.65 -3.14
N THR A 291 -16.68 4.50 -2.11
CA THR A 291 -15.87 5.72 -2.01
C THR A 291 -14.38 5.39 -1.88
N GLY A 292 -14.03 4.41 -1.06
CA GLY A 292 -12.64 3.93 -0.93
C GLY A 292 -12.11 3.39 -2.26
N PHE A 293 -12.92 2.59 -2.96
CA PHE A 293 -12.60 2.07 -4.30
C PHE A 293 -12.33 3.21 -5.31
N LEU A 294 -13.24 4.19 -5.42
CA LEU A 294 -13.08 5.36 -6.29
C LEU A 294 -11.77 6.09 -6.02
N THR A 295 -11.53 6.36 -4.74
CA THR A 295 -10.38 7.15 -4.29
C THR A 295 -9.06 6.45 -4.62
N LEU A 296 -9.00 5.12 -4.45
CA LEU A 296 -7.86 4.32 -4.83
C LEU A 296 -7.57 4.42 -6.34
N PHE A 297 -8.59 4.21 -7.18
CA PHE A 297 -8.42 4.26 -8.63
C PHE A 297 -8.01 5.65 -9.13
N ALA A 298 -8.52 6.71 -8.50
CA ALA A 298 -8.09 8.07 -8.81
C ALA A 298 -6.62 8.32 -8.46
N GLY A 299 -6.12 7.78 -7.35
CA GLY A 299 -4.73 7.97 -6.90
C GLY A 299 -3.68 7.14 -7.64
N LEU A 300 -4.09 6.07 -8.32
CA LEU A 300 -3.21 5.25 -9.13
C LEU A 300 -2.80 5.97 -10.42
N THR A 301 -1.57 5.79 -10.88
CA THR A 301 -1.06 6.36 -12.16
C THR A 301 -0.68 5.28 -13.18
N ASP A 302 -0.62 4.02 -12.75
CA ASP A 302 -0.34 2.88 -13.63
C ASP A 302 -1.62 2.38 -14.29
N PHE A 303 -1.89 2.83 -15.51
CA PHE A 303 -3.09 2.44 -16.26
C PHE A 303 -3.16 0.95 -16.59
N GLY A 304 -2.02 0.28 -16.83
CA GLY A 304 -1.98 -1.16 -17.05
C GLY A 304 -2.42 -1.95 -15.82
N PHE A 305 -1.95 -1.52 -14.64
CA PHE A 305 -2.38 -2.09 -13.37
C PHE A 305 -3.83 -1.74 -13.02
N LYS A 306 -4.27 -0.50 -13.25
CA LYS A 306 -5.69 -0.10 -13.10
C LYS A 306 -6.60 -0.99 -13.94
N LEU A 307 -6.27 -1.16 -15.22
CA LEU A 307 -7.03 -2.02 -16.14
C LEU A 307 -7.05 -3.47 -15.65
N ALA A 308 -5.90 -4.01 -15.23
CA ALA A 308 -5.81 -5.37 -14.72
C ALA A 308 -6.69 -5.60 -13.47
N ILE A 309 -6.68 -4.67 -12.50
CA ILE A 309 -7.52 -4.77 -11.32
C ILE A 309 -9.00 -4.59 -11.67
N ALA A 310 -9.35 -3.61 -12.51
CA ALA A 310 -10.73 -3.39 -12.91
C ALA A 310 -11.32 -4.64 -13.60
N CYS A 311 -10.56 -5.24 -14.53
CA CYS A 311 -10.90 -6.50 -15.17
C CYS A 311 -11.07 -7.64 -14.16
N ALA A 312 -10.10 -7.81 -13.26
CA ALA A 312 -10.15 -8.85 -12.24
C ALA A 312 -11.41 -8.70 -11.36
N TYR A 313 -11.70 -7.46 -10.94
CA TYR A 313 -12.87 -7.15 -10.13
C TYR A 313 -14.18 -7.47 -10.87
N ILE A 314 -14.33 -7.02 -12.12
CA ILE A 314 -15.52 -7.33 -12.95
C ILE A 314 -15.70 -8.85 -13.06
N VAL A 315 -14.63 -9.58 -13.37
CA VAL A 315 -14.70 -11.04 -13.54
C VAL A 315 -15.10 -11.75 -12.24
N THR A 316 -14.52 -11.37 -11.10
CA THR A 316 -14.87 -11.98 -9.81
C THR A 316 -16.33 -11.70 -9.44
N GLN A 317 -16.76 -10.46 -9.60
CA GLN A 317 -18.11 -10.03 -9.21
C GLN A 317 -19.20 -10.49 -10.17
N SER A 318 -18.88 -10.89 -11.39
CA SER A 318 -19.88 -11.33 -12.38
C SER A 318 -20.27 -12.81 -12.31
N GLY A 319 -19.71 -13.59 -11.38
CA GLY A 319 -20.28 -14.91 -11.08
C GLY A 319 -20.01 -15.98 -12.13
N GLY A 320 -18.76 -16.11 -12.55
CA GLY A 320 -18.25 -17.34 -13.14
C GLY A 320 -17.43 -18.14 -12.13
N SER A 321 -18.00 -18.55 -10.99
CA SER A 321 -17.43 -19.71 -10.29
C SER A 321 -17.73 -20.94 -11.16
N THR A 322 -17.00 -21.10 -12.27
CA THR A 322 -16.77 -22.39 -12.88
C THR A 322 -15.89 -23.17 -11.91
N GLY A 323 -16.42 -23.49 -10.73
CA GLY A 323 -15.75 -24.30 -9.72
C GLY A 323 -14.25 -24.07 -9.63
N HIS A 324 -13.80 -22.85 -9.32
CA HIS A 324 -12.65 -22.76 -8.41
C HIS A 324 -13.17 -23.26 -7.05
N ARG A 325 -13.52 -24.56 -7.00
CA ARG A 325 -13.10 -25.45 -5.95
C ARG A 325 -11.71 -24.93 -5.65
N GLN A 326 -11.58 -24.19 -4.55
CA GLN A 326 -10.39 -24.33 -3.76
C GLN A 326 -10.09 -25.81 -3.85
N HIS A 327 -8.99 -26.16 -4.51
CA HIS A 327 -8.45 -27.49 -4.39
C HIS A 327 -8.12 -27.59 -2.91
N THR A 328 -9.15 -27.86 -2.08
CA THR A 328 -9.00 -28.60 -0.85
C THR A 328 -8.15 -29.76 -1.31
N THR A 329 -6.94 -29.77 -0.79
CA THR A 329 -5.88 -30.69 -1.17
C THR A 329 -6.39 -32.08 -0.86
N LYS A 330 -7.23 -32.64 -1.73
CA LYS A 330 -7.52 -34.07 -1.77
C LYS A 330 -6.17 -34.70 -1.92
N ALA A 331 -5.74 -35.37 -0.84
CA ALA A 331 -4.43 -35.97 -0.67
C ALA A 331 -3.93 -36.49 -2.02
N ARG A 332 -2.94 -35.77 -2.57
CA ARG A 332 -2.34 -36.11 -3.85
C ARG A 332 -1.77 -37.52 -3.67
N LYS A 333 -2.26 -38.51 -4.43
CA LYS A 333 -1.68 -39.86 -4.42
C LYS A 333 -0.16 -39.69 -4.64
N PRO A 334 0.69 -40.36 -3.84
CA PRO A 334 2.13 -40.19 -3.89
C PRO A 334 2.65 -40.42 -5.32
N PRO A 335 3.63 -39.62 -5.78
CA PRO A 335 4.12 -39.71 -7.14
C PRO A 335 4.68 -41.11 -7.41
N LYS A 336 4.16 -41.78 -8.44
CA LYS A 336 4.76 -43.02 -8.95
C LYS A 336 6.18 -42.71 -9.45
N PRO A 337 7.19 -43.54 -9.12
CA PRO A 337 8.55 -43.36 -9.60
C PRO A 337 8.58 -43.38 -11.13
N ARG A 338 9.12 -42.32 -11.72
CA ARG A 338 9.20 -42.14 -13.17
C ARG A 338 10.43 -42.88 -13.70
N VAL A 339 10.21 -43.79 -14.65
CA VAL A 339 11.25 -44.56 -15.34
C VAL A 339 12.12 -43.61 -16.17
N LYS A 340 13.42 -43.78 -16.02
CA LYS A 340 14.51 -42.98 -16.60
C LYS A 340 14.73 -43.41 -18.05
N GLY A 341 14.47 -42.54 -19.01
CA GLY A 341 14.85 -42.77 -20.41
C GLY A 341 14.07 -41.89 -21.37
N GLU A 342 14.66 -40.77 -21.78
CA GLU A 342 15.00 -40.47 -23.18
C GLU A 342 15.64 -39.07 -23.27
N PRO A 343 16.68 -38.89 -24.10
CA PRO A 343 17.35 -37.61 -24.30
C PRO A 343 16.48 -36.73 -25.19
N ILE A 344 16.00 -35.61 -24.63
CA ILE A 344 15.22 -34.61 -25.37
C ILE A 344 16.21 -33.69 -26.08
N GLU A 345 16.13 -33.65 -27.41
CA GLU A 345 16.90 -32.75 -28.27
C GLU A 345 16.53 -31.28 -28.00
N ASP A 346 17.58 -30.46 -27.79
CA ASP A 346 17.53 -29.02 -27.57
C ASP A 346 17.03 -28.27 -28.81
N GLY A 347 15.70 -28.18 -28.95
CA GLY A 347 15.05 -27.29 -29.90
C GLY A 347 15.11 -25.83 -29.43
N GLY A 348 15.85 -25.00 -30.16
CA GLY A 348 16.08 -23.59 -29.87
C GLY A 348 14.81 -22.80 -29.56
N ARG A 349 14.65 -22.45 -28.28
CA ARG A 349 13.67 -21.45 -27.83
C ARG A 349 14.12 -20.06 -28.29
N SER A 350 13.61 -19.63 -29.44
CA SER A 350 13.66 -18.25 -29.87
C SER A 350 13.06 -17.35 -28.78
N GLY A 351 13.75 -16.25 -28.46
CA GLY A 351 13.46 -15.38 -27.33
C GLY A 351 11.99 -15.00 -27.22
N GLN A 352 11.33 -15.49 -26.17
CA GLN A 352 10.10 -14.88 -25.67
C GLN A 352 10.46 -13.47 -25.24
N THR A 353 10.04 -12.49 -26.04
CA THR A 353 9.90 -11.10 -25.66
C THR A 353 9.25 -11.06 -24.28
N ARG A 354 9.91 -10.39 -23.32
CA ARG A 354 9.39 -10.21 -21.96
C ARG A 354 7.98 -9.62 -22.07
N ALA A 355 6.96 -10.47 -21.89
CA ALA A 355 5.57 -10.01 -21.86
C ALA A 355 5.46 -8.90 -20.81
N SER A 356 4.84 -7.79 -21.18
CA SER A 356 4.59 -6.69 -20.25
C SER A 356 3.93 -7.24 -18.98
N VAL A 357 4.44 -6.83 -17.81
CA VAL A 357 4.00 -7.30 -16.49
C VAL A 357 2.49 -7.11 -16.28
N TYR A 358 1.91 -6.14 -16.97
CA TYR A 358 0.48 -5.88 -17.08
C TYR A 358 0.07 -5.73 -18.54
N ALA A 359 0.40 -6.73 -19.38
CA ALA A 359 -0.03 -6.73 -20.76
C ALA A 359 -1.57 -6.58 -20.81
N PRO A 360 -2.08 -5.55 -21.50
CA PRO A 360 -3.52 -5.33 -21.55
C PRO A 360 -4.20 -6.53 -22.22
N PRO A 361 -5.44 -6.87 -21.82
CA PRO A 361 -6.20 -7.92 -22.50
C PRO A 361 -6.38 -7.60 -23.99
N THR A 362 -6.51 -8.64 -24.82
CA THR A 362 -6.90 -8.45 -26.22
C THR A 362 -8.28 -7.78 -26.29
N ALA A 363 -8.55 -7.05 -27.38
CA ALA A 363 -9.84 -6.38 -27.58
C ALA A 363 -11.02 -7.35 -27.38
N ASP A 364 -10.97 -8.53 -28.00
CA ASP A 364 -12.04 -9.53 -27.86
C ASP A 364 -12.22 -10.01 -26.42
N ARG A 365 -11.12 -10.24 -25.68
CA ARG A 365 -11.20 -10.61 -24.26
C ARG A 365 -11.79 -9.49 -23.42
N MET A 366 -11.45 -8.25 -23.72
CA MET A 366 -12.00 -7.09 -23.00
C MET A 366 -13.50 -6.91 -23.28
N MET A 367 -13.93 -7.12 -24.53
CA MET A 367 -15.36 -7.12 -24.88
C MET A 367 -16.13 -8.19 -24.13
N GLU A 368 -15.54 -9.37 -23.94
CA GLU A 368 -16.12 -10.44 -23.12
C GLU A 368 -16.24 -10.02 -21.64
N ILE A 369 -15.19 -9.43 -21.07
CA ILE A 369 -15.18 -8.95 -19.67
C ILE A 369 -16.25 -7.86 -19.47
N LEU A 370 -16.34 -6.88 -20.37
CA LEU A 370 -17.31 -5.78 -20.26
C LEU A 370 -18.76 -6.25 -20.35
N ARG A 371 -19.03 -7.33 -21.11
CA ARG A 371 -20.36 -7.96 -21.25
C ARG A 371 -20.85 -8.63 -19.98
N LEU A 372 -19.96 -8.99 -19.06
CA LEU A 372 -20.36 -9.72 -17.87
C LEU A 372 -21.30 -8.88 -16.99
N PRO A 373 -22.48 -9.39 -16.59
CA PRO A 373 -23.43 -8.64 -15.76
C PRO A 373 -22.95 -8.56 -14.31
N ALA A 374 -23.40 -7.57 -13.53
CA ALA A 374 -23.18 -7.57 -12.09
C ALA A 374 -23.94 -8.74 -11.45
N ARG A 375 -23.32 -9.47 -10.52
CA ARG A 375 -24.03 -10.50 -9.75
C ARG A 375 -24.89 -9.82 -8.70
N VAL A 376 -26.19 -10.01 -8.80
CA VAL A 376 -27.13 -9.75 -7.71
C VAL A 376 -27.24 -11.06 -6.95
N GLU A 377 -26.59 -11.16 -5.79
CA GLU A 377 -26.86 -12.28 -4.89
C GLU A 377 -28.29 -12.10 -4.35
N GLU A 378 -29.23 -12.83 -4.94
CA GLU A 378 -30.56 -13.03 -4.36
C GLU A 378 -30.36 -13.87 -3.11
N ASP A 379 -30.43 -13.21 -1.95
CA ASP A 379 -30.22 -13.83 -0.65
C ASP A 379 -31.47 -14.65 -0.30
N ASP A 380 -31.62 -15.83 -0.93
CA ASP A 380 -32.79 -16.72 -0.80
C ASP A 380 -33.00 -17.28 0.64
N ASN A 381 -32.16 -16.88 1.61
CA ASN A 381 -32.28 -17.28 3.02
C ASN A 381 -33.06 -16.22 3.83
N GLU A 382 -34.35 -16.03 3.49
CA GLU A 382 -35.21 -15.02 4.13
C GLU A 382 -35.71 -15.35 5.56
N GLU A 383 -35.38 -16.51 6.16
CA GLU A 383 -35.88 -16.83 7.50
C GLU A 383 -34.88 -16.51 8.62
N GLY A 384 -34.79 -15.23 9.00
CA GLY A 384 -34.74 -14.89 10.43
C GLY A 384 -33.56 -14.10 11.02
N GLN A 385 -32.71 -13.42 10.25
CA GLN A 385 -31.67 -12.55 10.84
C GLN A 385 -31.64 -11.14 10.24
N ALA A 386 -32.01 -10.15 11.06
CA ALA A 386 -32.14 -8.73 10.71
C ALA A 386 -30.79 -7.99 10.47
N ASP A 387 -29.70 -8.72 10.27
CA ASP A 387 -28.38 -8.17 9.99
C ASP A 387 -28.10 -8.35 8.49
N ARG A 388 -28.91 -7.66 7.67
CA ARG A 388 -28.69 -7.59 6.21
C ARG A 388 -27.26 -7.08 5.99
N GLY A 389 -26.40 -7.95 5.48
CA GLY A 389 -25.02 -7.64 5.18
C GLY A 389 -24.89 -6.48 4.17
N PRO A 390 -23.68 -5.95 3.99
CA PRO A 390 -23.41 -4.79 3.13
C PRO A 390 -23.92 -4.98 1.69
N ASN A 391 -25.02 -4.28 1.40
CA ASN A 391 -25.52 -3.67 0.16
C ASN A 391 -25.18 -4.36 -1.18
N THR A 392 -26.11 -5.15 -1.70
CA THR A 392 -26.19 -5.54 -3.13
C THR A 392 -26.09 -4.32 -4.09
N VAL A 393 -26.62 -3.17 -3.66
CA VAL A 393 -26.52 -1.89 -4.38
C VAL A 393 -25.08 -1.40 -4.48
N ASP A 394 -24.30 -1.52 -3.41
CA ASP A 394 -22.89 -1.07 -3.35
C ASP A 394 -22.01 -1.95 -4.25
N GLN A 395 -22.27 -3.25 -4.30
CA GLN A 395 -21.57 -4.16 -5.22
C GLN A 395 -21.87 -3.86 -6.69
N SER A 396 -23.15 -3.64 -7.02
CA SER A 396 -23.56 -3.26 -8.38
C SER A 396 -22.95 -1.93 -8.82
N TYR A 397 -22.90 -0.95 -7.91
CA TYR A 397 -22.26 0.34 -8.15
C TYR A 397 -20.75 0.21 -8.40
N LYS A 398 -20.03 -0.54 -7.55
CA LYS A 398 -18.59 -0.81 -7.75
C LYS A 398 -18.32 -1.56 -9.05
N HIS A 399 -19.20 -2.48 -9.44
CA HIS A 399 -19.08 -3.21 -10.71
C HIS A 399 -19.18 -2.28 -11.91
N GLY A 400 -20.20 -1.41 -11.93
CA GLY A 400 -20.36 -0.39 -12.95
C GLY A 400 -19.17 0.57 -12.99
N LEU A 401 -18.69 1.00 -11.83
CA LEU A 401 -17.52 1.85 -11.72
C LEU A 401 -16.24 1.17 -12.24
N ALA A 402 -16.02 -0.10 -11.93
CA ALA A 402 -14.88 -0.86 -12.43
C ALA A 402 -14.88 -0.89 -13.97
N LYS A 403 -16.06 -1.03 -14.61
CA LYS A 403 -16.16 -0.94 -16.08
C LYS A 403 -15.75 0.42 -16.60
N VAL A 404 -16.19 1.50 -15.97
CA VAL A 404 -15.79 2.85 -16.37
C VAL A 404 -14.28 3.05 -16.20
N GLN A 405 -13.72 2.62 -15.06
CA GLN A 405 -12.27 2.70 -14.84
C GLN A 405 -11.49 1.88 -15.87
N ALA A 406 -11.99 0.71 -16.26
CA ALA A 406 -11.38 -0.08 -17.31
C ALA A 406 -11.39 0.64 -18.67
N LEU A 407 -12.53 1.21 -19.05
CA LEU A 407 -12.67 2.00 -20.29
C LEU A 407 -11.75 3.22 -20.30
N GLY A 408 -11.70 3.98 -19.21
CA GLY A 408 -10.80 5.12 -19.07
C GLY A 408 -9.33 4.70 -19.17
N ALA A 409 -8.95 3.56 -18.57
CA ALA A 409 -7.58 3.06 -18.68
C ALA A 409 -7.23 2.59 -20.10
N ILE A 410 -8.18 2.05 -20.86
CA ILE A 410 -7.98 1.64 -22.27
C ILE A 410 -7.73 2.85 -23.17
N ASP A 411 -8.47 3.93 -22.94
CA ASP A 411 -8.29 5.19 -23.67
C ASP A 411 -6.90 5.80 -23.40
N GLU A 412 -6.54 5.93 -22.13
CA GLU A 412 -5.26 6.48 -21.68
C GLU A 412 -4.05 5.65 -22.16
N LEU A 413 -4.25 4.36 -22.39
CA LEU A 413 -3.24 3.47 -22.98
C LEU A 413 -3.13 3.60 -24.51
N GLY A 414 -3.95 4.43 -25.16
CA GLY A 414 -3.95 4.63 -26.62
C GLY A 414 -4.46 3.41 -27.41
N MET A 415 -5.02 2.40 -26.74
CA MET A 415 -5.34 1.12 -27.37
C MET A 415 -6.38 1.25 -28.48
N ILE A 416 -7.32 2.18 -28.34
CA ILE A 416 -8.40 2.39 -29.31
C ILE A 416 -7.87 2.93 -30.65
N GLY A 417 -6.78 3.70 -30.63
CA GLY A 417 -6.19 4.30 -31.84
C GLY A 417 -5.11 3.43 -32.50
N GLU A 418 -4.42 2.58 -31.73
CA GLU A 418 -3.23 1.87 -32.20
C GLU A 418 -3.48 0.39 -32.55
N ASP A 419 -4.43 -0.27 -31.88
CA ASP A 419 -4.68 -1.71 -32.06
C ASP A 419 -5.85 -1.96 -33.04
N GLU A 420 -5.58 -2.69 -34.12
CA GLU A 420 -6.59 -3.01 -35.16
C GLU A 420 -7.83 -3.72 -34.59
N GLY A 421 -7.66 -4.55 -33.55
CA GLY A 421 -8.75 -5.25 -32.89
C GLY A 421 -9.69 -4.29 -32.19
N TRP A 422 -9.14 -3.30 -31.48
CA TRP A 422 -9.89 -2.22 -30.84
C TRP A 422 -10.59 -1.32 -31.86
N ILE A 423 -9.87 -0.85 -32.89
CA ILE A 423 -10.44 -0.04 -33.99
C ILE A 423 -11.63 -0.77 -34.62
N LYS A 424 -11.46 -2.07 -34.93
CA LYS A 424 -12.52 -2.89 -35.52
C LYS A 424 -13.71 -3.03 -34.58
N ALA A 425 -13.47 -3.23 -33.28
CA ALA A 425 -14.53 -3.41 -32.30
C ALA A 425 -15.34 -2.12 -32.05
N VAL A 426 -14.70 -0.96 -32.11
CA VAL A 426 -15.37 0.35 -32.08
C VAL A 426 -16.19 0.56 -33.36
N LYS A 427 -15.57 0.43 -34.54
CA LYS A 427 -16.25 0.61 -35.84
C LYS A 427 -17.42 -0.33 -36.06
N SER A 428 -17.35 -1.55 -35.54
CA SER A 428 -18.43 -2.53 -35.66
C SER A 428 -19.52 -2.39 -34.60
N GLY A 429 -19.46 -1.40 -33.71
CA GLY A 429 -20.40 -1.23 -32.59
C GLY A 429 -20.30 -2.33 -31.51
N ARG A 430 -19.31 -3.22 -31.57
CA ARG A 430 -19.17 -4.34 -30.62
C ARG A 430 -18.85 -3.85 -29.22
N LEU A 431 -18.05 -2.78 -29.09
CA LEU A 431 -17.75 -2.16 -27.80
C LEU A 431 -19.02 -1.59 -27.15
N GLU A 432 -19.80 -0.83 -27.90
CA GLU A 432 -21.05 -0.25 -27.42
C GLU A 432 -22.05 -1.34 -27.00
N GLU A 433 -22.20 -2.39 -27.82
CA GLU A 433 -23.00 -3.57 -27.50
C GLU A 433 -22.52 -4.26 -26.22
N SER A 434 -21.20 -4.43 -26.06
CA SER A 434 -20.61 -5.02 -24.86
C SER A 434 -20.90 -4.22 -23.59
N ILE A 435 -20.75 -2.91 -23.66
CA ILE A 435 -21.04 -1.99 -22.55
C ILE A 435 -22.53 -2.08 -22.21
N ARG A 436 -23.41 -1.91 -23.21
CA ARG A 436 -24.87 -1.97 -23.03
C ARG A 436 -25.29 -3.29 -22.39
N ALA A 437 -24.82 -4.42 -22.91
CA ALA A 437 -25.12 -5.74 -22.36
C ALA A 437 -24.61 -5.89 -20.92
N GLY A 438 -23.43 -5.35 -20.63
CA GLY A 438 -22.84 -5.42 -19.30
C GLY A 438 -23.56 -4.59 -18.23
N PHE A 439 -24.19 -3.48 -18.60
CA PHE A 439 -24.96 -2.62 -17.68
C PHE A 439 -26.45 -2.99 -17.62
N ALA A 440 -26.91 -3.92 -18.45
CA ALA A 440 -28.25 -4.48 -18.37
C ALA A 440 -28.36 -5.43 -17.17
N VAL A 441 -28.58 -4.88 -15.97
CA VAL A 441 -28.93 -5.64 -14.76
C VAL A 441 -30.44 -5.56 -14.54
N GLY A 442 -31.02 -6.69 -14.14
CA GLY A 442 -32.44 -7.07 -14.24
C GLY A 442 -33.48 -6.01 -13.89
N ASP A 443 -34.43 -5.87 -14.80
CA ASP A 443 -35.85 -5.50 -14.66
C ASP A 443 -36.23 -4.17 -13.96
N GLY A 444 -35.30 -3.46 -13.31
CA GLY A 444 -35.57 -2.29 -12.48
C GLY A 444 -34.84 -1.04 -12.91
N SER A 445 -35.51 -0.22 -13.73
CA SER A 445 -35.15 1.16 -14.11
C SER A 445 -33.84 1.34 -14.90
N GLU A 446 -33.91 1.04 -16.19
CA GLU A 446 -32.95 1.46 -17.24
C GLU A 446 -32.50 2.93 -17.11
N LYS A 447 -33.34 3.80 -16.54
CA LYS A 447 -33.04 5.21 -16.25
C LYS A 447 -31.96 5.43 -15.20
N GLU A 448 -31.91 4.65 -14.13
CA GLU A 448 -30.94 4.85 -13.04
C GLU A 448 -29.54 4.35 -13.43
N SER A 449 -29.49 3.20 -14.10
CA SER A 449 -28.24 2.67 -14.69
C SER A 449 -27.69 3.60 -15.78
N MET A 450 -28.56 4.12 -16.66
CA MET A 450 -28.15 5.10 -17.67
C MET A 450 -27.74 6.44 -17.05
N ALA A 451 -28.39 6.90 -15.97
CA ALA A 451 -27.99 8.11 -15.27
C ALA A 451 -26.61 7.96 -14.62
N ALA A 452 -26.30 6.80 -14.02
CA ALA A 452 -24.99 6.51 -13.46
C ALA A 452 -23.89 6.43 -14.55
N VAL A 453 -24.18 5.78 -15.68
CA VAL A 453 -23.29 5.75 -16.85
C VAL A 453 -23.09 7.16 -17.42
N GLN A 454 -24.16 7.95 -17.57
CA GLN A 454 -24.09 9.33 -18.07
C GLN A 454 -23.35 10.27 -17.12
N GLN A 455 -23.55 10.16 -15.81
CA GLN A 455 -22.87 10.97 -14.82
C GLN A 455 -21.38 10.63 -14.75
N THR A 456 -21.04 9.34 -14.88
CA THR A 456 -19.63 8.92 -14.93
C THR A 456 -18.99 9.32 -16.27
N ALA A 457 -19.68 9.18 -17.39
CA ALA A 457 -19.22 9.63 -18.71
C ALA A 457 -19.03 11.16 -18.76
N ALA A 458 -19.92 11.93 -18.12
CA ALA A 458 -19.78 13.38 -17.98
C ALA A 458 -18.58 13.80 -17.11
N THR A 459 -18.07 12.90 -16.28
CA THR A 459 -16.88 13.14 -15.45
C THR A 459 -15.57 12.87 -16.21
N TYR A 460 -15.63 12.11 -17.32
CA TYR A 460 -14.49 11.71 -18.15
C TYR A 460 -14.41 12.42 -19.52
N THR A 461 -14.94 13.64 -19.64
CA THR A 461 -14.84 14.43 -20.88
C THR A 461 -13.41 14.99 -21.04
N PRO A 462 -12.62 14.44 -21.98
CA PRO A 462 -12.59 14.99 -23.34
C PRO A 462 -12.71 13.91 -24.42
N MET A 463 -13.28 12.74 -24.10
CA MET A 463 -13.60 11.74 -25.11
C MET A 463 -14.85 12.17 -25.91
N THR A 464 -14.69 13.17 -26.77
CA THR A 464 -15.59 13.34 -27.94
C THR A 464 -15.28 12.20 -28.91
N ILE A 465 -15.63 10.96 -28.53
CA ILE A 465 -15.98 9.97 -29.54
C ILE A 465 -17.26 10.53 -30.13
N VAL A 466 -17.11 11.28 -31.22
CA VAL A 466 -18.24 11.69 -32.04
C VAL A 466 -18.77 10.38 -32.62
N TRP A 467 -19.78 9.82 -31.97
CA TRP A 467 -20.60 8.76 -32.53
C TRP A 467 -21.41 9.41 -33.64
N ASP A 468 -20.78 9.63 -34.79
CA ASP A 468 -21.50 9.97 -36.01
C ASP A 468 -22.43 8.79 -36.28
N ALA A 469 -23.70 8.98 -35.92
CA ALA A 469 -24.75 8.05 -36.30
C ALA A 469 -24.63 7.85 -37.81
N PRO A 470 -24.62 6.60 -38.32
CA PRO A 470 -24.62 6.40 -39.76
C PRO A 470 -25.89 7.05 -40.29
N THR A 471 -25.74 8.19 -40.97
CA THR A 471 -26.80 8.84 -41.73
C THR A 471 -27.19 7.89 -42.83
N VAL A 472 -28.22 7.08 -42.56
CA VAL A 472 -28.91 6.30 -43.58
C VAL A 472 -29.68 7.29 -44.45
N GLY A 473 -29.13 7.57 -45.62
CA GLY A 473 -29.86 8.09 -46.76
C GLY A 473 -29.65 9.58 -47.05
N GLY A 474 -29.25 9.87 -48.27
CA GLY A 474 -29.47 11.18 -48.87
C GLY A 474 -28.33 11.67 -49.75
N ASP A 475 -28.37 11.24 -51.01
CA ASP A 475 -27.90 11.91 -52.22
C ASP A 475 -26.63 12.78 -52.20
N ALA A 476 -25.71 12.36 -53.07
CA ALA A 476 -24.61 13.13 -53.60
C ALA A 476 -25.06 14.51 -54.11
N ARG A 477 -24.51 15.56 -53.51
CA ARG A 477 -24.18 16.80 -54.22
C ARG A 477 -22.79 17.29 -53.81
N HIS A 478 -21.93 17.36 -54.82
CA HIS A 478 -20.70 18.13 -54.79
C HIS A 478 -21.01 19.59 -54.47
N GLU A 479 -20.45 20.11 -53.38
CA GLU A 479 -20.11 21.53 -53.28
C GLU A 479 -18.63 21.63 -52.91
N GLU A 480 -17.84 22.12 -53.87
CA GLU A 480 -16.48 22.60 -53.67
C GLU A 480 -16.53 23.75 -52.66
N THR A 481 -15.83 23.59 -51.53
CA THR A 481 -15.56 24.70 -50.63
C THR A 481 -14.09 25.10 -50.75
N THR A 482 -13.87 26.25 -51.38
CA THR A 482 -12.59 26.92 -51.53
C THR A 482 -12.08 27.35 -50.15
N ILE A 483 -10.92 26.82 -49.74
CA ILE A 483 -10.21 27.26 -48.53
C ILE A 483 -9.34 28.47 -48.90
N TRP A 484 -9.64 29.62 -48.29
CA TRP A 484 -8.73 30.75 -48.23
C TRP A 484 -7.60 30.43 -47.27
N ALA A 485 -6.37 30.48 -47.77
CA ALA A 485 -5.16 30.45 -46.96
C ALA A 485 -4.97 31.82 -46.29
N GLU A 486 -5.08 31.87 -44.97
CA GLU A 486 -4.57 33.00 -44.19
C GLU A 486 -3.13 32.71 -43.77
N ASP A 487 -2.22 33.52 -44.34
CA ASP A 487 -0.83 33.68 -43.92
C ASP A 487 -0.76 34.14 -42.46
N VAL A 488 -0.13 33.33 -41.61
CA VAL A 488 0.36 33.76 -40.29
C VAL A 488 1.87 33.65 -40.29
N THR A 489 2.54 34.71 -40.72
CA THR A 489 3.97 34.91 -40.51
C THR A 489 4.22 35.36 -39.06
N GLY A 490 4.73 34.44 -38.22
CA GLY A 490 5.29 34.76 -36.90
C GLY A 490 6.81 34.99 -36.96
N PRO A 491 7.37 35.93 -36.17
CA PRO A 491 8.78 36.31 -36.26
C PRO A 491 9.72 35.33 -35.57
N ARG A 492 10.90 35.12 -36.17
CA ARG A 492 12.03 34.35 -35.62
C ARG A 492 12.65 35.07 -34.41
N PRO A 493 13.13 34.34 -33.38
CA PRO A 493 13.88 34.95 -32.29
C PRO A 493 15.33 35.23 -32.71
N ASN A 494 15.81 36.40 -32.27
CA ASN A 494 17.20 36.85 -32.42
C ASN A 494 18.14 36.01 -31.56
N GLU A 495 19.31 35.75 -32.14
CA GLU A 495 20.51 35.28 -31.46
C GLU A 495 21.07 36.37 -30.53
N HIS A 496 21.35 35.99 -29.29
CA HIS A 496 22.41 36.55 -28.45
C HIS A 496 22.93 35.49 -27.49
#